data_AF-A0A537UKU2-F1
#
_entry.id   AF-A0A537UKU2-F1
#
_cell.length_a   1.000
_cell.length_b   1.000
_cell.length_c   1.000
_cell.angle_alpha   90.00
_cell.angle_beta   90.00
_cell.angle_gamma   90.00
#
_symmetry.space_group_name_H-M   'P 1'
#
loop_
_entity.id
_entity.type
_entity.pdbx_description
1 polymer ?
#
loop_
_entity_poly.entity_id
_entity_poly.type
_entity_poly.pdbx_seq_one_letter_code
_entity_poly.pdbx_strand_id
1 'polypeptide(L)'
;MSAIDSSSVALEMPAGPEVLPDSAPAGNGEIRVQGKFFFAGNIKHFVKGVTYGPFGPGSHGAQFPEVETVAHDFALMRSAGANTVRVFTVPPVWLLDAAEQTGLKVLVGLPWSQHV
;
A
#
# COMPACT_ATOMS: atom_id res chain seq x y z
N MET A 1 0.93 -29.13 61.63
CA MET A 1 -0.08 -28.69 60.64
C MET A 1 0.41 -27.39 60.02
N SER A 2 1.06 -27.48 58.86
CA SER A 2 1.29 -26.32 58.00
C SER A 2 1.01 -26.81 56.59
N ALA A 3 -0.11 -26.36 56.02
CA ALA A 3 -0.53 -26.68 54.68
C ALA A 3 0.15 -25.68 53.74
N ILE A 4 0.96 -26.20 52.82
CA ILE A 4 1.45 -25.46 51.66
C ILE A 4 0.25 -25.24 50.72
N ASP A 5 -0.19 -23.99 50.59
CA ASP A 5 -1.23 -23.60 49.63
C ASP A 5 -0.59 -23.41 48.24
N SER A 6 -0.79 -24.41 47.39
CA SER A 6 -0.44 -24.40 45.98
C SER A 6 -1.44 -23.52 45.22
N SER A 7 -1.23 -22.21 45.22
CA SER A 7 -1.93 -21.32 44.29
C SER A 7 -1.23 -21.33 42.94
N SER A 8 -1.93 -21.93 41.97
CA SER A 8 -1.59 -22.05 40.56
C SER A 8 -1.27 -20.68 39.94
N VAL A 9 -0.05 -20.51 39.42
CA VAL A 9 0.28 -19.42 38.49
C VAL A 9 -0.37 -19.78 37.16
N ALA A 10 -1.54 -19.20 36.89
CA ALA A 10 -2.13 -19.24 35.56
C ALA A 10 -1.17 -18.50 34.60
N LEU A 11 -0.48 -19.26 33.76
CA LEU A 11 0.25 -18.74 32.62
C LEU A 11 -0.77 -18.14 31.66
N GLU A 12 -0.91 -16.81 31.67
CA GLU A 12 -1.62 -16.07 30.63
C GLU A 12 -0.98 -16.43 29.28
N MET A 13 -1.75 -17.11 28.43
CA MET A 13 -1.36 -17.36 27.05
C MET A 13 -1.22 -16.00 26.35
N PRO A 14 -0.15 -15.77 25.57
CA PRO A 14 -0.06 -14.54 24.80
C PRO A 14 -1.27 -14.46 23.88
N ALA A 15 -1.88 -13.27 23.81
CA ALA A 15 -2.96 -12.98 22.88
C ALA A 15 -2.58 -13.53 21.49
N GLY A 16 -3.50 -14.29 20.89
CA GLY A 16 -3.34 -14.79 19.53
C GLY A 16 -3.03 -13.66 18.55
N PRO A 17 -2.60 -13.96 17.31
CA PRO A 17 -2.23 -12.93 16.35
C PRO A 17 -3.38 -11.93 16.28
N GLU A 18 -3.09 -10.67 16.61
CA GLU A 18 -4.04 -9.58 16.51
C GLU A 18 -4.57 -9.62 15.07
N VAL A 19 -5.82 -10.06 14.93
CA VAL A 19 -6.50 -10.11 13.65
C VAL A 19 -6.58 -8.66 13.21
N LEU A 20 -5.69 -8.30 12.28
CA LEU A 20 -5.59 -6.96 11.73
C LEU A 20 -7.01 -6.54 11.37
N PRO A 21 -7.50 -5.40 11.88
CA PRO A 21 -8.87 -4.98 11.64
C PRO A 21 -9.13 -5.02 10.15
N ASP A 22 -10.25 -5.63 9.81
CA ASP A 22 -10.73 -5.82 8.46
C ASP A 22 -10.55 -4.53 7.66
N SER A 23 -10.07 -4.71 6.44
CA SER A 23 -9.45 -3.70 5.57
C SER A 23 -10.16 -2.36 5.65
N ALA A 24 -9.69 -1.48 6.55
CA ALA A 24 -10.12 -0.10 6.53
C ALA A 24 -9.87 0.41 5.10
N PRO A 25 -10.84 1.11 4.47
CA PRO A 25 -10.64 1.68 3.15
C PRO A 25 -9.32 2.46 3.19
N ALA A 26 -8.51 2.36 2.13
CA ALA A 26 -7.28 3.13 2.01
C ALA A 26 -7.62 4.57 2.42
N GLY A 27 -7.07 5.03 3.54
CA GLY A 27 -7.53 6.27 4.14
C GLY A 27 -7.45 7.38 3.09
N ASN A 28 -8.56 8.07 2.85
CA ASN A 28 -8.54 9.27 2.03
C ASN A 28 -7.63 10.27 2.73
N GLY A 29 -6.58 10.74 2.05
CA GLY A 29 -5.60 11.66 2.62
C GLY A 29 -4.17 11.43 2.16
N GLU A 30 -3.34 12.42 2.48
CA GLU A 30 -1.89 12.39 2.31
C GLU A 30 -1.27 11.27 3.17
N ILE A 31 -0.29 10.55 2.60
CA ILE A 31 0.48 9.56 3.35
C ILE A 31 1.52 10.27 4.21
N ARG A 32 1.50 10.01 5.51
CA ARG A 32 2.47 10.50 6.49
C ARG A 32 3.24 9.35 7.11
N VAL A 33 4.50 9.61 7.45
CA VAL A 33 5.35 8.65 8.16
C VAL A 33 5.25 8.90 9.66
N GLN A 34 5.03 7.83 10.42
CA GLN A 34 5.17 7.84 11.89
C GLN A 34 6.11 6.69 12.29
N GLY A 35 7.36 7.05 12.62
CA GLY A 35 8.42 6.08 12.85
C GLY A 35 8.66 5.23 11.59
N LYS A 36 8.40 3.92 11.69
CA LYS A 36 8.57 2.96 10.59
C LYS A 36 7.29 2.63 9.81
N PHE A 37 6.20 3.35 10.07
CA PHE A 37 4.87 3.04 9.54
C PHE A 37 4.31 4.20 8.71
N PHE A 38 3.43 3.87 7.77
CA PHE A 38 2.65 4.83 6.99
C PHE A 38 1.26 5.02 7.59
N PHE A 39 0.74 6.24 7.49
CA PHE A 39 -0.59 6.62 7.94
C PHE A 39 -1.26 7.49 6.89
N ALA A 40 -2.57 7.29 6.69
CA ALA A 40 -3.44 8.21 5.98
C ALA A 40 -4.41 8.82 7.00
N GLY A 41 -4.21 10.09 7.35
CA GLY A 41 -4.84 10.69 8.53
C GLY A 41 -4.41 9.95 9.80
N ASN A 42 -5.38 9.45 10.57
CA ASN A 42 -5.13 8.68 11.79
C ASN A 42 -5.18 7.15 11.58
N ILE A 43 -5.34 6.69 10.34
CA ILE A 43 -5.46 5.27 10.01
C ILE A 43 -4.11 4.77 9.49
N LYS A 44 -3.61 3.69 10.09
CA LYS A 44 -2.38 3.04 9.63
C LYS A 44 -2.58 2.48 8.22
N HIS A 45 -1.75 2.92 7.27
CA HIS A 45 -1.79 2.49 5.89
C HIS A 45 -0.85 1.30 5.67
N PHE A 46 -1.42 0.08 5.68
CA PHE A 46 -0.68 -1.11 5.27
C PHE A 46 -0.61 -1.17 3.75
N VAL A 47 0.61 -1.15 3.20
CA VAL A 47 0.82 -1.20 1.74
C VAL A 47 0.46 -2.59 1.21
N LYS A 48 -0.59 -2.65 0.38
CA LYS A 48 -0.99 -3.79 -0.46
C LYS A 48 -0.61 -3.43 -1.89
N GLY A 49 0.69 -3.51 -2.15
CA GLY A 49 1.33 -2.97 -3.35
C GLY A 49 1.39 -3.96 -4.51
N VAL A 50 1.13 -3.47 -5.73
CA VAL A 50 1.43 -4.18 -6.98
C VAL A 50 2.38 -3.36 -7.85
N THR A 51 3.14 -4.02 -8.72
CA THR A 51 4.05 -3.34 -9.67
C THR A 51 3.32 -3.03 -10.97
N TYR A 52 3.57 -1.85 -11.54
CA TYR A 52 3.03 -1.44 -12.83
C TYR A 52 4.16 -0.96 -13.75
N GLY A 53 4.59 -1.85 -14.64
CA GLY A 53 5.68 -1.63 -15.59
C GLY A 53 6.97 -2.40 -15.25
N PRO A 54 8.06 -2.16 -16.01
CA PRO A 54 8.16 -1.17 -17.07
C PRO A 54 7.39 -1.54 -18.34
N PHE A 55 6.95 -0.53 -19.09
CA PHE A 55 6.27 -0.68 -20.37
C PHE A 55 7.04 0.04 -21.49
N GLY A 56 6.71 -0.28 -22.74
CA GLY A 56 7.12 0.53 -23.89
C GLY A 56 6.44 1.91 -23.88
N PRO A 57 6.94 2.88 -24.66
CA PRO A 57 6.28 4.18 -24.78
C PRO A 57 4.92 4.04 -25.48
N GLY A 58 3.89 4.62 -24.87
CA GLY A 58 2.58 4.81 -25.50
C GLY A 58 2.60 5.95 -26.53
N SER A 59 1.45 6.21 -27.14
CA SER A 59 1.26 7.29 -28.13
C SER A 59 1.59 8.68 -27.58
N HIS A 60 1.43 8.86 -26.26
CA HIS A 60 1.76 10.06 -25.49
C HIS A 60 3.26 10.15 -25.10
N GLY A 61 4.11 9.21 -25.54
CA GLY A 61 5.56 9.22 -25.32
C GLY A 61 6.02 8.81 -23.92
N ALA A 62 5.10 8.61 -22.96
CA ALA A 62 5.41 8.11 -21.63
C ALA A 62 5.46 6.58 -21.63
N GLN A 63 6.29 5.99 -20.76
CA GLN A 63 6.49 4.53 -20.66
C GLN A 63 5.39 3.83 -19.86
N PHE A 64 4.15 4.02 -20.31
CA PHE A 64 2.92 3.46 -19.74
C PHE A 64 1.96 3.12 -20.90
N PRO A 65 0.99 2.20 -20.67
CA PRO A 65 -0.11 1.98 -21.60
C PRO A 65 -0.94 3.25 -21.82
N GLU A 66 -1.80 3.22 -22.83
CA GLU A 66 -2.75 4.31 -23.09
C GLU A 66 -3.66 4.59 -21.88
N VAL A 67 -4.14 5.82 -21.77
CA VAL A 67 -4.86 6.34 -20.60
C VAL A 67 -6.06 5.47 -20.21
N GLU A 68 -6.82 4.98 -21.19
CA GLU A 68 -8.00 4.14 -20.98
C GLU A 68 -7.61 2.77 -20.41
N THR A 69 -6.49 2.21 -20.86
CA THR A 69 -5.94 0.95 -20.35
C THR A 69 -5.48 1.13 -18.91
N VAL A 70 -4.78 2.22 -18.60
CA VAL A 70 -4.34 2.52 -17.21
C VAL A 70 -5.54 2.65 -16.28
N ALA A 71 -6.59 3.38 -16.69
CA ALA A 71 -7.80 3.54 -15.90
C ALA A 71 -8.49 2.19 -15.63
N HIS A 72 -8.57 1.33 -16.66
CA HIS A 72 -9.12 -0.02 -16.53
C HIS A 72 -8.30 -0.90 -15.59
N ASP A 73 -6.98 -0.93 -15.78
CA ASP A 73 -6.03 -1.70 -14.97
C ASP A 73 -6.12 -1.30 -13.49
N PHE A 74 -6.16 0.01 -13.20
CA PHE A 74 -6.26 0.52 -11.84
C PHE A 74 -7.59 0.16 -11.17
N ALA A 75 -8.70 0.18 -11.91
CA ALA A 75 -9.98 -0.29 -11.42
C ALA A 75 -9.92 -1.78 -11.05
N LEU A 76 -9.30 -2.62 -11.89
CA LEU A 76 -9.10 -4.04 -11.61
C LEU A 76 -8.22 -4.26 -10.38
N MET A 77 -7.09 -3.55 -10.27
CA MET A 77 -6.20 -3.63 -9.10
C MET A 77 -6.92 -3.25 -7.81
N ARG A 78 -7.72 -2.18 -7.84
CA ARG A 78 -8.52 -1.78 -6.68
C ARG A 78 -9.54 -2.84 -6.30
N SER A 79 -10.23 -3.43 -7.29
CA SER A 79 -11.19 -4.51 -7.07
C SER A 79 -10.54 -5.78 -6.49
N ALA A 80 -9.28 -6.04 -6.86
CA ALA A 80 -8.46 -7.12 -6.31
C ALA A 80 -7.89 -6.82 -4.91
N GLY A 81 -8.19 -5.64 -4.33
CA GLY A 81 -7.78 -5.27 -2.98
C GLY A 81 -6.40 -4.60 -2.88
N ALA A 82 -5.76 -4.27 -4.01
CA ALA A 82 -4.57 -3.42 -4.01
C ALA A 82 -4.94 -2.00 -3.55
N ASN A 83 -4.01 -1.34 -2.88
CA ASN A 83 -4.15 0.06 -2.45
C ASN A 83 -2.95 0.94 -2.84
N THR A 84 -1.92 0.33 -3.41
CA THR A 84 -0.71 1.03 -3.83
C THR A 84 -0.19 0.41 -5.13
N VAL A 85 0.26 1.25 -6.06
CA VAL A 85 0.98 0.83 -7.26
C VAL A 85 2.41 1.34 -7.22
N ARG A 86 3.38 0.52 -7.61
CA ARG A 86 4.77 0.93 -7.78
C ARG A 86 5.09 1.08 -9.26
N VAL A 87 5.57 2.26 -9.63
CA VAL A 87 6.05 2.58 -10.97
C VAL A 87 7.57 2.76 -10.96
N PHE A 88 8.23 2.46 -12.06
CA PHE A 88 9.70 2.48 -12.16
C PHE A 88 10.26 3.68 -12.92
N THR A 89 9.39 4.42 -13.59
CA THR A 89 9.68 5.63 -14.35
C THR A 89 8.82 6.76 -13.77
N VAL A 90 9.23 8.00 -14.01
CA VAL A 90 8.46 9.17 -13.53
C VAL A 90 7.11 9.18 -14.24
N PRO A 91 5.98 9.03 -13.51
CA PRO A 91 4.67 8.98 -14.12
C PRO A 91 4.23 10.37 -14.61
N PRO A 92 3.51 10.46 -15.72
CA PRO A 92 2.82 11.68 -16.11
C PRO A 92 1.69 12.00 -15.12
N VAL A 93 1.30 13.28 -15.03
CA VAL A 93 0.26 13.75 -14.09
C VAL A 93 -1.06 13.01 -14.27
N TRP A 94 -1.48 12.76 -15.51
CA TRP A 94 -2.74 12.04 -15.78
C TRP A 94 -2.79 10.63 -15.17
N LEU A 95 -1.64 9.98 -14.99
CA LEU A 95 -1.57 8.66 -14.34
C LEU A 95 -1.76 8.81 -12.83
N LEU A 96 -1.23 9.87 -12.23
CA LEU A 96 -1.45 10.20 -10.83
C LEU A 96 -2.92 10.55 -10.58
N ASP A 97 -3.55 11.30 -11.49
CA ASP A 97 -4.99 11.61 -11.42
C ASP A 97 -5.84 10.32 -11.49
N ALA A 98 -5.48 9.38 -12.38
CA ALA A 98 -6.16 8.08 -12.47
C ALA A 98 -5.98 7.23 -11.20
N ALA A 99 -4.79 7.25 -10.59
CA ALA A 99 -4.53 6.57 -9.32
C ALA A 99 -5.37 7.19 -8.19
N GLU A 100 -5.45 8.51 -8.11
CA GLU A 100 -6.28 9.21 -7.12
C GLU A 100 -7.77 8.86 -7.28
N GLN A 101 -8.29 8.92 -8.51
CA GLN A 101 -9.69 8.59 -8.82
C GLN A 101 -10.09 7.16 -8.42
N THR A 102 -9.14 6.22 -8.45
CA THR A 102 -9.35 4.82 -8.07
C THR A 102 -8.98 4.52 -6.61
N GLY A 103 -8.48 5.52 -5.87
CA GLY A 103 -8.06 5.38 -4.48
C GLY A 103 -6.74 4.61 -4.30
N LEU A 104 -5.90 4.56 -5.32
CA LEU A 104 -4.56 3.96 -5.28
C LEU A 104 -3.53 5.02 -4.88
N LYS A 105 -2.58 4.64 -4.02
CA LYS A 105 -1.36 5.42 -3.77
C LYS A 105 -0.27 5.01 -4.74
N VAL A 106 0.67 5.91 -5.05
CA VAL A 106 1.75 5.64 -6.01
C VAL A 106 3.11 5.70 -5.33
N LEU A 107 3.89 4.63 -5.47
CA LEU A 107 5.31 4.59 -5.15
C LEU A 107 6.10 4.83 -6.43
N VAL A 108 6.67 6.04 -6.54
CA VAL A 108 7.38 6.48 -7.74
C VAL A 108 8.86 6.14 -7.65
N GLY A 109 9.34 5.33 -8.59
CA GLY A 109 10.76 5.18 -8.85
C GLY A 109 11.32 6.43 -9.52
N LEU A 110 12.27 7.09 -8.87
CA LEU A 110 13.03 8.19 -9.46
C LEU A 110 14.38 7.64 -9.95
N PRO A 111 14.73 7.81 -11.24
CA PRO A 111 16.03 7.37 -11.74
C PRO A 111 17.14 8.16 -11.03
N TRP A 112 18.15 7.45 -10.53
CA TRP A 112 19.32 8.05 -9.90
C TRP A 112 20.58 7.76 -10.75
N SER A 113 21.35 8.81 -11.01
CA SER A 113 22.49 8.87 -11.94
C SER A 113 23.74 8.07 -11.54
N GLN A 114 23.74 7.32 -10.43
CA GLN A 114 24.90 6.54 -9.98
C GLN A 114 24.90 5.06 -10.42
N HIS A 115 23.94 4.64 -11.24
CA HIS A 115 23.92 3.31 -11.87
C HIS A 115 23.52 3.42 -13.36
N VAL A 116 24.36 4.12 -14.13
CA VAL A 116 24.50 3.90 -15.58
C VAL A 116 25.95 3.48 -15.82
#